data_AF-A0A945EWR5-F1
#
_entry.id   AF-A0A945EWR5-F1
#
_cell.length_a   1.000
_cell.length_b   1.000
_cell.length_c   1.000
_cell.angle_alpha   90.00
_cell.angle_beta   90.00
_cell.angle_gamma   90.00
#
_symmetry.space_group_name_H-M   'P 1'
#
loop_
_entity.id
_entity.type
_entity.pdbx_description
1 polymer ?
#
loop_
_entity_poly.entity_id
_entity_poly.type
_entity_poly.pdbx_seq_one_letter_code
_entity_poly.pdbx_strand_id
1 'polypeptide(L)'
;GILILWNNILSKKGKIFNIIQGPLVAVVVGIIYYFFTDSESKYGISASHLVSVPVPDNFDSFVSQFSFPNFAAITNPEVWVIAFTIALVASLETLLCVEATDKLDPHKNVTPTNRELLAQGTGNVISGLIGGLPITQVIVRSSANIQSGGRSKLSAIIHGFFLLISVILIPNLLNKIPLSVLAAILLIVGYKLAKPKLFKQMFHLGWKQFIPFTVTVLGIVFTDLLIGIGMGLAIGIVVILIKSFQNSHFLHIEDQSNGKHKIKMTLAEEVTFFNKGAILKELDSLPIDTFLELDVRQTRYLDHDIIEILEDFAFKAKERSIDIKIISERGVVENPDSFIEFFKLRPKKSA
;
A
#
# COMPACT_ATOMS: atom_id res chain seq x y z
N GLY A 1 11.00 22.25 19.99
CA GLY A 1 11.93 21.92 21.09
C GLY A 1 11.47 20.72 21.90
N ILE A 2 10.41 20.90 22.71
CA ILE A 2 9.90 19.90 23.68
C ILE A 2 9.74 18.51 23.07
N LEU A 3 9.03 18.39 21.95
CA LEU A 3 8.74 17.12 21.30
C LEU A 3 10.00 16.34 20.86
N ILE A 4 11.04 17.04 20.40
CA ILE A 4 12.31 16.45 19.97
C ILE A 4 13.11 16.01 21.20
N LEU A 5 13.22 16.87 22.20
CA LEU A 5 13.89 16.58 23.47
C LEU A 5 13.26 15.37 24.18
N TRP A 6 11.93 15.34 24.21
CA TRP A 6 11.17 14.26 24.85
C TRP A 6 11.45 12.92 24.20
N ASN A 7 11.38 12.88 22.86
CA ASN A 7 11.51 11.65 22.11
C ASN A 7 12.96 11.13 22.02
N ASN A 8 13.95 12.03 21.91
CA ASN A 8 15.34 11.62 21.66
C ASN A 8 16.12 11.39 22.95
N ILE A 9 15.79 12.11 24.03
CA ILE A 9 16.58 12.15 25.26
C ILE A 9 15.77 11.67 26.45
N LEU A 10 14.62 12.28 26.76
CA LEU A 10 13.92 12.04 28.03
C LEU A 10 13.26 10.66 28.11
N SER A 11 12.61 10.20 27.04
CA SER A 11 11.99 8.86 26.96
C SER A 11 12.99 7.73 27.22
N LYS A 12 14.27 7.94 26.88
CA LYS A 12 15.35 6.98 27.10
C LYS A 12 15.93 7.01 28.52
N LYS A 13 15.70 8.08 29.29
CA LYS A 13 16.29 8.28 30.63
C LYS A 13 15.46 7.72 31.78
N GLY A 14 14.16 7.50 31.61
CA GLY A 14 13.34 6.97 32.70
C GLY A 14 11.94 6.54 32.28
N LYS A 15 11.37 5.56 33.00
CA LYS A 15 10.04 4.99 32.73
C LYS A 15 8.91 6.03 32.81
N ILE A 16 9.05 7.07 33.64
CA ILE A 16 8.04 8.12 33.81
C ILE A 16 7.81 8.93 32.51
N PHE A 17 8.86 9.11 31.70
CA PHE A 17 8.79 9.83 30.43
C PHE A 17 8.17 8.99 29.29
N ASN A 18 7.94 7.70 29.52
CA ASN A 18 7.18 6.83 28.62
C ASN A 18 5.68 6.81 28.99
N ILE A 19 5.33 7.10 30.24
CA ILE A 19 3.94 7.24 30.70
C ILE A 19 3.39 8.60 30.25
N ILE A 20 4.13 9.67 30.52
CA ILE A 20 3.75 11.02 30.09
C ILE A 20 4.24 11.23 28.66
N GLN A 21 3.32 11.40 27.71
CA GLN A 21 3.66 11.58 26.31
C GLN A 21 4.10 13.02 26.01
N GLY A 22 5.13 13.18 25.18
CA GLY A 22 5.64 14.49 24.76
C GLY A 22 4.59 15.45 24.18
N PRO A 23 3.63 15.00 23.34
CA PRO A 23 2.50 15.83 22.88
C PRO A 23 1.67 16.44 24.00
N LEU A 24 1.37 15.68 25.06
CA LEU A 24 0.61 16.18 26.21
C LEU A 24 1.37 17.32 26.91
N VAL A 25 2.68 17.15 27.11
CA VAL A 25 3.53 18.18 27.73
C VAL A 25 3.62 19.42 26.86
N ALA A 26 3.73 19.27 25.55
CA ALA A 26 3.72 20.40 24.62
C ALA A 26 2.41 21.19 24.70
N VAL A 27 1.27 20.50 24.81
CA VAL A 27 -0.05 21.13 25.00
C VAL A 27 -0.13 21.86 26.33
N VAL A 28 0.27 21.23 27.43
CA VAL A 28 0.27 21.85 28.77
C VAL A 28 1.16 23.10 28.80
N VAL A 29 2.37 23.04 28.24
CA VAL A 29 3.26 24.20 28.15
C VAL A 29 2.67 25.29 27.25
N GLY A 30 1.98 24.93 26.16
CA GLY A 30 1.27 25.88 25.31
C GLY A 30 0.14 26.62 26.05
N ILE A 31 -0.65 25.90 26.84
CA ILE A 31 -1.72 26.49 27.68
C ILE A 31 -1.09 27.41 28.74
N ILE A 32 -0.03 26.97 29.41
CA ILE A 32 0.67 27.79 30.41
C ILE A 32 1.20 29.07 29.75
N TYR A 33 1.85 28.96 28.59
CA TYR A 33 2.34 30.12 27.86
C TYR A 33 1.21 31.10 27.52
N TYR A 34 0.05 30.60 27.08
CA TYR A 34 -1.12 31.43 26.82
C TYR A 34 -1.61 32.18 28.06
N PHE A 35 -1.61 31.54 29.24
CA PHE A 35 -1.99 32.21 30.49
C PHE A 35 -1.02 33.31 30.93
N PHE A 36 0.27 33.16 30.65
CA PHE A 36 1.29 34.14 31.03
C PHE A 36 1.45 35.28 30.01
N THR A 37 0.91 35.11 28.81
CA THR A 37 1.11 36.06 27.72
C THR A 37 -0.20 36.73 27.37
N ASP A 38 -0.31 38.02 27.70
CA ASP A 38 -1.50 38.80 27.42
C ASP A 38 -1.76 38.87 25.91
N SER A 39 -3.03 38.74 25.52
CA SER A 39 -3.49 38.75 24.13
C SER A 39 -3.15 40.03 23.37
N GLU A 40 -2.94 41.14 24.07
CA GLU A 40 -2.56 42.43 23.49
C GLU A 40 -1.04 42.64 23.37
N SER A 41 -0.24 41.74 23.95
CA SER A 41 1.22 41.83 23.88
C SER A 41 1.74 41.36 22.52
N LYS A 42 2.91 41.85 22.10
CA LYS A 42 3.59 41.45 20.86
C LYS A 42 3.87 39.93 20.77
N TYR A 43 3.92 39.24 21.90
CA TYR A 43 4.15 37.79 21.99
C TYR A 43 2.87 36.99 22.33
N GLY A 44 1.74 37.68 22.47
CA GLY A 44 0.42 37.13 22.77
C GLY A 44 -0.12 36.25 21.65
N ILE A 45 -0.98 35.32 22.02
CA ILE A 45 -1.67 34.43 21.09
C ILE A 45 -3.10 34.94 20.97
N SER A 46 -3.46 35.41 19.78
CA SER A 46 -4.83 35.84 19.48
C SER A 46 -5.82 34.68 19.55
N ALA A 47 -7.08 34.98 19.86
CA ALA A 47 -8.14 33.98 19.92
C ALA A 47 -8.31 33.18 18.61
N SER A 48 -8.01 33.79 17.45
CA SER A 48 -8.02 33.12 16.15
C SER A 48 -6.98 32.00 16.00
N HIS A 49 -5.95 32.00 16.85
CA HIS A 49 -4.89 30.99 16.86
C HIS A 49 -5.07 29.97 17.99
N LEU A 50 -6.25 29.91 18.61
CA LEU A 50 -6.61 28.92 19.59
C LEU A 50 -7.57 27.89 18.99
N VAL A 51 -7.62 26.73 19.63
CA VAL A 51 -8.65 25.73 19.38
C VAL A 51 -10.03 26.33 19.67
N SER A 52 -11.01 26.00 18.82
CA SER A 52 -12.39 26.45 18.95
C SER A 52 -13.34 25.26 18.94
N VAL A 53 -13.76 24.85 20.13
CA VAL A 53 -14.74 23.80 20.39
C VAL A 53 -15.98 24.47 21.01
N PRO A 54 -17.21 24.10 20.56
CA PRO A 54 -18.45 24.57 21.19
C PRO A 54 -18.47 24.30 22.69
N VAL A 55 -18.82 25.31 23.49
CA VAL A 55 -18.98 25.20 24.95
C VAL A 55 -20.48 25.11 25.24
N PRO A 56 -21.04 23.95 25.58
CA PRO A 56 -22.45 23.85 25.93
C PRO A 56 -22.71 24.43 27.33
N ASP A 57 -23.65 25.37 27.43
CA ASP A 57 -24.06 25.94 28.73
C ASP A 57 -24.96 24.99 29.54
N ASN A 58 -25.66 24.09 28.85
CA ASN A 58 -26.59 23.12 29.44
C ASN A 58 -26.74 21.88 28.54
N PHE A 59 -27.50 20.88 29.01
CA PHE A 59 -27.71 19.63 28.28
C PHE A 59 -28.43 19.84 26.93
N ASP A 60 -29.39 20.77 26.85
CA ASP A 60 -30.10 21.05 25.62
C ASP A 60 -29.17 21.68 24.56
N SER A 61 -28.28 22.58 24.98
CA SER A 61 -27.23 23.16 24.15
C SER A 61 -26.27 22.08 23.63
N PHE A 62 -25.91 21.10 24.47
CA PHE A 62 -25.12 19.95 24.04
C PHE A 62 -25.84 19.11 22.97
N VAL A 63 -27.13 18.80 23.17
CA VAL A 63 -27.92 18.02 22.20
C VAL A 63 -28.12 18.81 20.90
N SER A 64 -28.22 20.13 20.96
CA SER A 64 -28.35 20.97 19.77
C SER A 64 -27.12 20.99 18.84
N GLN A 65 -25.97 20.48 19.31
CA GLN A 65 -24.76 20.36 18.49
C GLN A 65 -24.84 19.18 17.50
N PHE A 66 -25.72 18.20 17.72
CA PHE A 66 -25.92 17.11 16.79
C PHE A 66 -26.71 17.59 15.56
N SER A 67 -26.19 17.30 14.38
CA SER A 67 -26.84 17.62 13.11
C SER A 67 -27.34 16.35 12.44
N PHE A 68 -28.59 16.33 11.98
CA PHE A 68 -29.15 15.17 11.30
C PHE A 68 -29.07 15.33 9.77
N PRO A 69 -28.92 14.23 9.02
CA PRO A 69 -28.76 14.30 7.58
C PRO A 69 -30.01 14.85 6.89
N ASN A 70 -29.80 15.80 5.98
CA ASN A 70 -30.85 16.28 5.09
C ASN A 70 -30.92 15.38 3.83
N PHE A 71 -31.88 14.47 3.82
CA PHE A 71 -32.08 13.52 2.72
C PHE A 71 -32.50 14.15 1.39
N ALA A 72 -32.88 15.44 1.36
CA ALA A 72 -33.11 16.15 0.10
C ALA A 72 -31.83 16.22 -0.76
N ALA A 73 -30.65 16.14 -0.14
CA ALA A 73 -29.37 16.16 -0.86
C ALA A 73 -29.02 14.84 -1.57
N ILE A 74 -29.79 13.76 -1.39
CA ILE A 74 -29.56 12.47 -2.06
C ILE A 74 -29.60 12.60 -3.60
N THR A 75 -30.40 13.53 -4.11
CA THR A 75 -30.52 13.74 -5.56
C THR A 75 -29.36 14.55 -6.14
N ASN A 76 -28.49 15.13 -5.31
CA ASN A 76 -27.32 15.88 -5.77
C ASN A 76 -26.20 14.91 -6.21
N PRO A 77 -25.80 14.90 -7.50
CA PRO A 77 -24.71 14.06 -7.98
C PRO A 77 -23.36 14.32 -7.27
N GLU A 78 -23.09 15.55 -6.84
CA GLU A 78 -21.86 15.91 -6.14
C GLU A 78 -21.71 15.15 -4.82
N VAL A 79 -22.82 14.92 -4.12
CA VAL A 79 -22.82 14.14 -2.86
C VAL A 79 -22.34 12.73 -3.11
N TRP A 80 -22.76 12.10 -4.21
CA TRP A 80 -22.33 10.75 -4.57
C TRP A 80 -20.87 10.67 -4.99
N VAL A 81 -20.37 11.67 -5.72
CA VAL A 81 -18.95 11.76 -6.10
C VAL A 81 -18.08 11.86 -4.85
N ILE A 82 -18.43 12.77 -3.93
CA ILE A 82 -17.70 12.96 -2.67
C ILE A 82 -17.81 11.71 -1.78
N ALA A 83 -19.02 11.14 -1.63
CA ALA A 83 -19.24 9.96 -0.82
C ALA A 83 -18.43 8.75 -1.33
N PHE A 84 -18.41 8.52 -2.65
CA PHE A 84 -17.61 7.46 -3.25
C PHE A 84 -16.11 7.69 -3.05
N THR A 85 -15.64 8.93 -3.24
CA THR A 85 -14.24 9.30 -3.01
C THR A 85 -13.82 9.05 -1.57
N ILE A 86 -14.62 9.50 -0.60
CA ILE A 86 -14.39 9.28 0.83
C ILE A 86 -14.42 7.78 1.15
N ALA A 87 -15.40 7.03 0.65
CA ALA A 87 -15.50 5.60 0.90
C ALA A 87 -14.25 4.86 0.42
N LEU A 88 -13.75 5.19 -0.78
CA LEU A 88 -12.55 4.58 -1.34
C LEU A 88 -11.30 4.94 -0.54
N VAL A 89 -11.08 6.23 -0.26
CA VAL A 89 -9.94 6.70 0.54
C VAL A 89 -9.96 6.12 1.94
N ALA A 90 -11.11 6.18 2.63
CA ALA A 90 -11.27 5.66 3.98
C ALA A 90 -11.03 4.14 4.07
N SER A 91 -11.48 3.39 3.06
CA SER A 91 -11.26 1.94 2.98
C SER A 91 -9.79 1.62 2.76
N LEU A 92 -9.13 2.31 1.84
CA LEU A 92 -7.69 2.12 1.57
C LEU A 92 -6.84 2.45 2.80
N GLU A 93 -7.07 3.61 3.43
CA GLU A 93 -6.35 4.00 4.64
C GLU A 93 -6.57 3.00 5.78
N THR A 94 -7.81 2.54 5.96
CA THR A 94 -8.15 1.57 7.00
C THR A 94 -7.42 0.25 6.76
N LEU A 95 -7.42 -0.29 5.54
CA LEU A 95 -6.72 -1.54 5.24
C LEU A 95 -5.19 -1.43 5.40
N LEU A 96 -4.60 -0.31 4.96
CA LEU A 96 -3.17 -0.05 5.17
C LEU A 96 -2.84 0.07 6.66
N CYS A 97 -3.73 0.69 7.44
CA CYS A 97 -3.59 0.78 8.89
C CYS A 97 -3.76 -0.59 9.57
N VAL A 98 -4.66 -1.44 9.10
CA VAL A 98 -4.82 -2.82 9.59
C VAL A 98 -3.51 -3.57 9.39
N GLU A 99 -2.98 -3.60 8.18
CA GLU A 99 -1.75 -4.34 7.88
C GLU A 99 -0.57 -3.84 8.72
N ALA A 100 -0.44 -2.52 8.87
CA ALA A 100 0.60 -1.94 9.70
C ALA A 100 0.40 -2.23 11.20
N THR A 101 -0.85 -2.26 11.68
CA THR A 101 -1.18 -2.55 13.08
C THR A 101 -0.96 -4.03 13.41
N ASP A 102 -1.40 -4.95 12.53
CA ASP A 102 -1.17 -6.40 12.66
C ASP A 102 0.34 -6.72 12.66
N LYS A 103 1.14 -6.00 11.86
CA LYS A 103 2.62 -6.11 11.91
C LYS A 103 3.20 -5.68 13.25
N LEU A 104 2.61 -4.68 13.90
CA LEU A 104 3.04 -4.17 15.21
C LEU A 104 2.52 -5.02 16.38
N ASP A 105 1.46 -5.81 16.18
CA ASP A 105 0.90 -6.67 17.21
C ASP A 105 1.94 -7.69 17.72
N PRO A 106 2.30 -7.68 19.01
CA PRO A 106 3.20 -8.67 19.62
C PRO A 106 2.70 -10.11 19.46
N HIS A 107 1.38 -10.31 19.37
CA HIS A 107 0.75 -11.62 19.23
C HIS A 107 0.54 -12.03 17.77
N LYS A 108 0.86 -11.17 16.79
CA LYS A 108 0.74 -11.43 15.35
C LYS A 108 -0.65 -11.95 14.96
N ASN A 109 -1.69 -11.41 15.59
CA ASN A 109 -3.05 -11.72 15.17
C ASN A 109 -3.30 -11.16 13.77
N VAL A 110 -4.15 -11.84 13.01
CA VAL A 110 -4.55 -11.42 11.67
C VAL A 110 -5.98 -10.91 11.72
N THR A 111 -6.17 -9.68 11.27
CA THR A 111 -7.48 -9.03 11.23
C THR A 111 -8.20 -9.38 9.92
N PRO A 112 -9.45 -9.89 9.95
CA PRO A 112 -10.23 -10.10 8.74
C PRO A 112 -10.63 -8.76 8.09
N THR A 113 -10.02 -8.44 6.95
CA THR A 113 -10.17 -7.16 6.24
C THR A 113 -11.61 -6.82 5.87
N ASN A 114 -12.36 -7.79 5.34
CA ASN A 114 -13.78 -7.61 5.00
C ASN A 114 -14.63 -7.21 6.21
N ARG A 115 -14.31 -7.79 7.39
CA ARG A 115 -15.02 -7.48 8.63
C ARG A 115 -14.68 -6.09 9.14
N GLU A 116 -13.42 -5.66 8.97
CA GLU A 116 -13.01 -4.30 9.32
C GLU A 116 -13.71 -3.27 8.42
N LEU A 117 -13.76 -3.50 7.10
CA LEU A 117 -14.46 -2.61 6.18
C LEU A 117 -15.95 -2.49 6.52
N LEU A 118 -16.61 -3.60 6.88
CA LEU A 118 -18.00 -3.58 7.33
C LEU A 118 -18.14 -2.75 8.61
N ALA A 119 -17.25 -2.94 9.60
CA ALA A 119 -17.28 -2.18 10.85
C ALA A 119 -17.04 -0.68 10.61
N GLN A 120 -16.09 -0.32 9.75
CA GLN A 120 -15.79 1.06 9.35
C GLN A 120 -16.98 1.68 8.62
N GLY A 121 -17.61 0.94 7.70
CA GLY A 121 -18.81 1.37 6.99
C GLY A 121 -19.97 1.64 7.95
N THR A 122 -20.28 0.69 8.83
CA THR A 122 -21.33 0.87 9.86
C THR A 122 -21.01 2.04 10.79
N GLY A 123 -19.76 2.19 11.22
CA GLY A 123 -19.32 3.32 12.05
C GLY A 123 -19.50 4.67 11.35
N ASN A 124 -19.21 4.73 10.05
CA ASN A 124 -19.41 5.94 9.23
C ASN A 124 -20.90 6.26 9.00
N VAL A 125 -21.75 5.26 8.82
CA VAL A 125 -23.20 5.46 8.75
C VAL A 125 -23.70 6.08 10.05
N ILE A 126 -23.33 5.50 11.21
CA ILE A 126 -23.74 6.04 12.51
C ILE A 126 -23.18 7.45 12.72
N SER A 127 -21.90 7.69 12.39
CA SER A 127 -21.25 9.00 12.47
C SER A 127 -22.02 10.04 11.65
N GLY A 128 -22.32 9.75 10.38
CA GLY A 128 -23.05 10.67 9.51
C GLY A 128 -24.49 10.94 9.96
N LEU A 129 -25.18 9.95 10.55
CA LEU A 129 -26.54 10.13 11.09
C LEU A 129 -26.61 11.13 12.23
N ILE A 130 -25.51 11.31 12.98
CA ILE A 130 -25.41 12.25 14.11
C ILE A 130 -24.62 13.52 13.75
N GLY A 131 -24.29 13.72 12.46
CA GLY A 131 -23.59 14.91 11.98
C GLY A 131 -22.07 14.87 12.20
N GLY A 132 -21.55 13.68 12.49
CA GLY A 132 -20.12 13.43 12.62
C GLY A 132 -19.42 13.39 11.26
N LEU A 133 -18.11 13.65 11.29
CA LEU A 133 -17.24 13.51 10.12
C LEU A 133 -16.94 12.03 9.83
N PRO A 134 -16.54 11.70 8.59
CA PRO A 134 -16.07 10.38 8.26
C PRO A 134 -14.89 9.96 9.14
N ILE A 135 -14.92 8.71 9.57
CA ILE A 135 -13.91 8.10 10.44
C ILE A 135 -13.14 7.00 9.71
N THR A 136 -11.84 6.94 10.00
CA THR A 136 -10.90 5.92 9.52
C THR A 136 -10.11 5.33 10.69
N GLN A 137 -9.49 4.18 10.45
CA GLN A 137 -8.48 3.67 11.37
C GLN A 137 -7.20 4.53 11.29
N VAL A 138 -6.53 4.73 12.43
CA VAL A 138 -5.32 5.57 12.49
C VAL A 138 -4.17 4.82 13.17
N ILE A 139 -3.11 4.55 12.41
CA ILE A 139 -1.91 3.83 12.88
C ILE A 139 -1.28 4.45 14.14
N VAL A 140 -1.24 5.77 14.25
CA VAL A 140 -0.60 6.46 15.38
C VAL A 140 -1.32 6.15 16.69
N ARG A 141 -2.66 6.15 16.69
CA ARG A 141 -3.46 5.82 17.89
C ARG A 141 -3.38 4.32 18.20
N SER A 142 -3.49 3.47 17.18
CA SER A 142 -3.39 2.01 17.35
C SER A 142 -2.02 1.60 17.91
N SER A 143 -0.94 2.15 17.37
CA SER A 143 0.43 1.85 17.85
C SER A 143 0.68 2.32 19.28
N ALA A 144 0.15 3.49 19.67
CA ALA A 144 0.23 3.97 21.05
C ALA A 144 -0.57 3.07 22.01
N ASN A 145 -1.76 2.62 21.58
CA ASN A 145 -2.59 1.69 22.36
C ASN A 145 -1.88 0.34 22.56
N ILE A 146 -1.28 -0.23 21.52
CA ILE A 146 -0.48 -1.47 21.59
C ILE A 146 0.73 -1.31 22.51
N GLN A 147 1.47 -0.20 22.37
CA GLN A 147 2.63 0.09 23.23
C GLN A 147 2.24 0.26 24.71
N SER A 148 1.02 0.71 24.97
CA SER A 148 0.46 0.83 26.32
C SER A 148 -0.09 -0.51 26.86
N GLY A 149 0.06 -1.61 26.11
CA GLY A 149 -0.42 -2.93 26.49
C GLY A 149 -1.91 -3.18 26.22
N GLY A 150 -2.57 -2.31 25.44
CA GLY A 150 -3.95 -2.50 25.01
C GLY A 150 -4.09 -3.73 24.11
N ARG A 151 -4.94 -4.69 24.49
CA ARG A 151 -5.12 -5.98 23.80
C ARG A 151 -6.54 -6.25 23.32
N SER A 152 -7.52 -5.47 23.79
CA SER A 152 -8.94 -5.71 23.51
C SER A 152 -9.60 -4.46 22.94
N LYS A 153 -10.74 -4.67 22.29
CA LYS A 153 -11.60 -3.60 21.76
C LYS A 153 -12.08 -2.64 22.85
N LEU A 154 -12.15 -3.11 24.09
CA LEU A 154 -12.56 -2.31 25.24
C LEU A 154 -11.62 -1.10 25.45
N SER A 155 -10.33 -1.22 25.14
CA SER A 155 -9.40 -0.08 25.24
C SER A 155 -9.85 1.09 24.34
N ALA A 156 -10.24 0.80 23.09
CA ALA A 156 -10.73 1.82 22.17
C ALA A 156 -12.08 2.40 22.62
N ILE A 157 -12.99 1.56 23.14
CA ILE A 157 -14.29 2.00 23.66
C ILE A 157 -14.11 2.94 24.85
N ILE A 158 -13.31 2.56 25.84
CA ILE A 158 -13.00 3.38 27.02
C ILE A 158 -12.33 4.68 26.60
N HIS A 159 -11.39 4.64 25.66
CA HIS A 159 -10.76 5.84 25.12
C HIS A 159 -11.79 6.80 24.49
N GLY A 160 -12.76 6.26 23.72
CA GLY A 160 -13.87 7.05 23.18
C GLY A 160 -14.70 7.73 24.26
N PHE A 161 -15.05 7.01 25.34
CA PHE A 161 -15.74 7.61 26.49
C PHE A 161 -14.92 8.70 27.18
N PHE A 162 -13.61 8.50 27.37
CA PHE A 162 -12.75 9.54 27.93
C PHE A 162 -12.67 10.79 27.05
N LEU A 163 -12.66 10.62 25.72
CA LEU A 163 -12.72 11.75 24.79
C LEU A 163 -14.04 12.51 24.93
N LEU A 164 -15.17 11.80 24.96
CA LEU A 164 -16.49 12.40 25.15
C LEU A 164 -16.58 13.16 26.47
N ILE A 165 -16.16 12.54 27.58
CA ILE A 165 -16.14 13.17 28.91
C ILE A 165 -15.24 14.41 28.91
N SER A 166 -14.08 14.36 28.24
CA SER A 166 -13.16 15.49 28.19
C SER A 166 -13.77 16.68 27.45
N VAL A 167 -14.45 16.44 26.31
CA VAL A 167 -15.10 17.52 25.54
C VAL A 167 -16.23 18.17 26.34
N ILE A 168 -16.94 17.40 27.17
CA ILE A 168 -18.02 17.92 28.02
C ILE A 168 -17.49 18.67 29.24
N LEU A 169 -16.49 18.13 29.94
CA LEU A 169 -16.05 18.67 31.24
C LEU A 169 -15.04 19.81 31.14
N ILE A 170 -14.17 19.81 30.12
CA ILE A 170 -13.06 20.76 30.04
C ILE A 170 -12.99 21.55 28.71
N PRO A 171 -14.10 21.93 28.05
CA PRO A 171 -14.04 22.64 26.77
C PRO A 171 -13.36 24.01 26.91
N ASN A 172 -13.55 24.70 28.04
CA ASN A 172 -12.87 25.96 28.36
C ASN A 172 -11.33 25.82 28.45
N LEU A 173 -10.83 24.65 28.83
CA LEU A 173 -9.39 24.37 28.84
C LEU A 173 -8.90 24.00 27.44
N LEU A 174 -9.69 23.24 26.68
CA LEU A 174 -9.38 22.88 25.29
C LEU A 174 -9.27 24.13 24.42
N ASN A 175 -10.14 25.12 24.60
CA ASN A 175 -10.13 26.39 23.86
C ASN A 175 -8.96 27.31 24.22
N LYS A 176 -8.08 26.92 25.15
CA LYS A 176 -6.83 27.62 25.47
C LYS A 176 -5.61 26.99 24.80
N ILE A 177 -5.80 25.92 24.02
CA ILE A 177 -4.71 25.24 23.32
C ILE A 177 -4.33 26.04 22.08
N PRO A 178 -3.07 26.49 21.94
CA PRO A 178 -2.63 27.15 20.71
C PRO A 178 -2.54 26.18 19.53
N LEU A 179 -3.05 26.61 18.37
CA LEU A 179 -2.96 25.87 17.11
C LEU A 179 -1.50 25.62 16.70
N SER A 180 -0.57 26.50 17.07
CA SER A 180 0.87 26.33 16.83
C SER A 180 1.45 25.07 17.49
N VAL A 181 0.92 24.68 18.66
CA VAL A 181 1.33 23.44 19.35
C VAL A 181 0.83 22.22 18.57
N LEU A 182 -0.43 22.23 18.14
CA LEU A 182 -1.00 21.16 17.32
C LEU A 182 -0.25 21.03 15.99
N ALA A 183 0.07 22.14 15.33
CA ALA A 183 0.87 22.17 14.11
C ALA A 183 2.26 21.55 14.33
N ALA A 184 2.94 21.89 15.44
CA ALA A 184 4.23 21.30 15.78
C ALA A 184 4.16 19.78 16.03
N ILE A 185 3.08 19.31 16.67
CA ILE A 185 2.81 17.87 16.85
C ILE A 185 2.65 17.20 15.48
N LEU A 186 1.81 17.75 14.61
CA LEU A 186 1.54 17.21 13.27
C LEU A 186 2.81 17.15 12.42
N LEU A 187 3.63 18.21 12.40
CA LEU A 187 4.89 18.24 11.66
C LEU A 187 5.87 17.14 12.11
N ILE A 188 6.00 16.93 13.43
CA ILE A 188 6.89 15.91 13.98
C ILE A 188 6.35 14.50 13.73
N VAL A 189 5.04 14.29 13.85
CA VAL A 189 4.42 13.01 13.51
C VAL A 189 4.60 12.71 12.02
N GLY A 190 4.36 13.68 11.15
CA GLY A 190 4.60 13.57 9.70
C GLY A 190 6.06 13.21 9.38
N TYR A 191 7.03 13.91 9.97
CA TYR A 191 8.45 13.60 9.81
C TYR A 191 8.82 12.18 10.29
N LYS A 192 8.20 11.71 11.38
CA LYS A 192 8.41 10.36 11.89
C LYS A 192 7.81 9.27 11.00
N LEU A 193 6.74 9.56 10.27
CA LEU A 193 6.15 8.61 9.31
C LEU A 193 6.94 8.62 8.00
N ALA A 194 7.26 9.80 7.47
CA ALA A 194 8.04 9.98 6.24
C ALA A 194 9.56 10.08 6.49
N LYS A 195 10.14 9.08 7.17
CA LYS A 195 11.58 9.13 7.55
C LYS A 195 12.46 9.17 6.29
N PRO A 196 13.47 10.06 6.20
CA PRO A 196 14.40 10.11 5.06
C PRO A 196 15.12 8.79 4.77
N LYS A 197 15.30 7.93 5.79
CA LYS A 197 15.87 6.59 5.63
C LYS A 197 15.02 5.70 4.68
N LEU A 198 13.70 5.87 4.67
CA LEU A 198 12.79 5.12 3.78
C LEU A 198 13.05 5.49 2.31
N PHE A 199 13.18 6.78 2.00
CA PHE A 199 13.50 7.27 0.66
C PHE A 199 14.85 6.75 0.18
N LYS A 200 15.87 6.79 1.04
CA LYS A 200 17.18 6.19 0.74
C LYS A 200 17.05 4.69 0.48
N GLN A 201 16.32 3.96 1.31
CA GLN A 201 16.12 2.52 1.13
C GLN A 201 15.43 2.21 -0.21
N MET A 202 14.37 2.95 -0.56
CA MET A 202 13.70 2.78 -1.87
C MET A 202 14.63 3.06 -3.04
N PHE A 203 15.48 4.08 -2.93
CA PHE A 203 16.48 4.38 -3.95
C PHE A 203 17.52 3.24 -4.09
N HIS A 204 17.98 2.65 -2.98
CA HIS A 204 18.93 1.54 -3.01
C HIS A 204 18.32 0.22 -3.53
N LEU A 205 16.99 0.08 -3.54
CA LEU A 205 16.31 -1.07 -4.17
C LEU A 205 16.33 -0.99 -5.70
N GLY A 206 16.71 0.14 -6.28
CA GLY A 206 16.83 0.36 -7.71
C GLY A 206 15.63 1.08 -8.33
N TRP A 207 15.79 1.44 -9.62
CA TRP A 207 14.82 2.27 -10.34
C TRP A 207 13.42 1.65 -10.41
N LYS A 208 13.34 0.31 -10.47
CA LYS A 208 12.08 -0.43 -10.61
C LYS A 208 11.15 -0.23 -9.40
N GLN A 209 11.70 0.03 -8.22
CA GLN A 209 10.96 0.28 -6.98
C GLN A 209 10.90 1.77 -6.68
N PHE A 210 11.98 2.49 -6.96
CA PHE A 210 12.08 3.92 -6.67
C PHE A 210 11.15 4.78 -7.53
N ILE A 211 10.97 4.47 -8.82
CA ILE A 211 10.12 5.27 -9.71
C ILE A 211 8.64 5.19 -9.30
N PRO A 212 7.99 4.01 -9.19
CA PRO A 212 6.60 3.94 -8.74
C PRO A 212 6.40 4.65 -7.40
N PHE A 213 7.30 4.41 -6.43
CA PHE A 213 7.27 5.05 -5.11
C PHE A 213 7.33 6.58 -5.20
N THR A 214 8.27 7.13 -5.96
CA THR A 214 8.44 8.59 -6.08
C THR A 214 7.25 9.22 -6.78
N VAL A 215 6.72 8.58 -7.83
CA VAL A 215 5.51 9.08 -8.50
C VAL A 215 4.30 9.03 -7.59
N THR A 216 4.13 7.98 -6.78
CA THR A 216 3.07 7.96 -5.75
C THR A 216 3.22 9.15 -4.81
N VAL A 217 4.41 9.39 -4.27
CA VAL A 217 4.65 10.48 -3.31
C VAL A 217 4.38 11.85 -3.93
N LEU A 218 4.94 12.12 -5.11
CA LEU A 218 4.73 13.40 -5.80
C LEU A 218 3.26 13.57 -6.21
N GLY A 219 2.62 12.49 -6.67
CA GLY A 219 1.20 12.48 -6.98
C GLY A 219 0.34 12.89 -5.80
N ILE A 220 0.54 12.27 -4.63
CA ILE A 220 -0.20 12.61 -3.40
C ILE A 220 0.02 14.07 -3.00
N VAL A 221 1.26 14.58 -3.11
CA VAL A 221 1.61 15.94 -2.69
C VAL A 221 1.02 17.01 -3.60
N PHE A 222 0.98 16.78 -4.91
CA PHE A 222 0.53 17.77 -5.89
C PHE A 222 -0.92 17.61 -6.34
N THR A 223 -1.55 16.47 -6.06
CA THR A 223 -2.95 16.20 -6.41
C THR A 223 -3.71 15.76 -5.15
N ASP A 224 -4.03 14.48 -5.04
CA ASP A 224 -4.67 13.87 -3.90
C ASP A 224 -4.22 12.42 -3.72
N LEU A 225 -4.68 11.79 -2.63
CA LEU A 225 -4.33 10.42 -2.28
C LEU A 225 -4.69 9.42 -3.39
N LEU A 226 -5.89 9.55 -3.98
CA LEU A 226 -6.44 8.59 -4.92
C LEU A 226 -5.68 8.63 -6.25
N ILE A 227 -5.50 9.84 -6.81
CA ILE A 227 -4.75 10.04 -8.05
C ILE A 227 -3.29 9.60 -7.86
N GLY A 228 -2.67 9.97 -6.73
CA GLY A 228 -1.29 9.60 -6.43
C GLY A 228 -1.08 8.08 -6.37
N ILE A 229 -1.96 7.34 -5.66
CA ILE A 229 -1.91 5.87 -5.62
C ILE A 229 -2.16 5.29 -7.02
N GLY A 230 -3.14 5.80 -7.76
CA GLY A 230 -3.45 5.34 -9.12
C GLY A 230 -2.27 5.46 -10.08
N MET A 231 -1.60 6.62 -10.10
CA MET A 231 -0.41 6.83 -10.92
C MET A 231 0.74 5.89 -10.54
N GLY A 232 1.00 5.75 -9.23
CA GLY A 232 2.03 4.85 -8.73
C GLY A 232 1.78 3.39 -9.10
N LEU A 233 0.53 2.93 -8.98
CA LEU A 233 0.12 1.58 -9.36
C LEU A 233 0.26 1.36 -10.86
N ALA A 234 -0.18 2.32 -11.69
CA ALA A 234 -0.06 2.22 -13.14
C ALA A 234 1.41 2.05 -13.57
N ILE A 235 2.32 2.86 -13.03
CA ILE A 235 3.75 2.73 -13.32
C ILE A 235 4.32 1.43 -12.75
N GLY A 236 3.89 1.03 -11.54
CA GLY A 236 4.28 -0.25 -10.94
C GLY A 236 3.92 -1.45 -11.84
N ILE A 237 2.71 -1.46 -12.39
CA ILE A 237 2.24 -2.47 -13.35
C ILE A 237 3.13 -2.44 -14.60
N VAL A 238 3.38 -1.28 -15.19
CA VAL A 238 4.27 -1.15 -16.36
C VAL A 238 5.66 -1.71 -16.08
N VAL A 239 6.25 -1.40 -14.92
CA VAL A 239 7.56 -1.91 -14.52
C VAL A 239 7.55 -3.44 -14.36
N ILE A 240 6.50 -4.00 -13.76
CA ILE A 240 6.34 -5.45 -13.61
C ILE A 240 6.22 -6.11 -14.99
N LEU A 241 5.43 -5.54 -15.90
CA LEU A 241 5.27 -6.04 -17.27
C LEU A 241 6.59 -6.03 -18.05
N ILE A 242 7.36 -4.95 -17.97
CA ILE A 242 8.70 -4.86 -18.59
C ILE A 242 9.63 -5.94 -18.02
N LYS A 243 9.60 -6.17 -16.70
CA LYS A 243 10.41 -7.23 -16.08
C LYS A 243 9.96 -8.62 -16.52
N SER A 244 8.66 -8.87 -16.59
CA SER A 244 8.10 -10.14 -17.06
C SER A 244 8.53 -10.42 -18.50
N PHE A 245 8.49 -9.39 -19.36
CA PHE A 245 8.99 -9.47 -20.74
C PHE A 245 10.47 -9.92 -20.81
N GLN A 246 11.32 -9.38 -19.93
CA GLN A 246 12.76 -9.62 -19.92
C GLN A 246 13.18 -11.00 -19.35
N ASN A 247 12.36 -11.63 -18.51
CA ASN A 247 12.71 -12.87 -17.77
C ASN A 247 12.06 -14.14 -18.36
N SER A 248 11.78 -14.15 -19.66
CA SER A 248 10.93 -15.15 -20.30
C SER A 248 11.55 -16.52 -20.59
N HIS A 249 12.86 -16.56 -20.83
CA HIS A 249 13.59 -17.77 -21.20
C HIS A 249 15.07 -17.62 -20.79
N PHE A 250 15.70 -18.73 -20.46
CA PHE A 250 17.15 -18.81 -20.30
C PHE A 250 17.70 -19.66 -21.43
N LEU A 251 18.51 -19.03 -22.28
CA LEU A 251 19.18 -19.72 -23.37
C LEU A 251 20.62 -20.02 -22.95
N HIS A 252 20.99 -21.30 -22.97
CA HIS A 252 22.35 -21.75 -22.78
C HIS A 252 22.84 -22.34 -24.10
N ILE A 253 23.81 -21.68 -24.73
CA ILE A 253 24.48 -22.21 -25.91
C ILE A 253 25.49 -23.25 -25.38
N GLU A 254 25.21 -24.54 -25.60
CA GLU A 254 25.99 -25.62 -24.99
C GLU A 254 27.29 -25.92 -25.75
N ASP A 255 27.35 -25.86 -27.09
CA ASP A 255 28.59 -26.16 -27.83
C ASP A 255 28.56 -25.79 -29.34
N GLN A 256 29.74 -25.64 -29.95
CA GLN A 256 30.02 -25.50 -31.39
C GLN A 256 30.76 -26.74 -31.98
N SER A 257 30.59 -27.93 -31.41
CA SER A 257 31.38 -29.10 -31.84
C SER A 257 30.50 -30.15 -32.54
N ASN A 258 30.84 -30.45 -33.81
CA ASN A 258 30.26 -31.45 -34.75
C ASN A 258 29.42 -30.95 -35.95
N GLY A 259 29.62 -29.73 -36.45
CA GLY A 259 29.10 -29.33 -37.76
C GLY A 259 27.60 -28.97 -37.84
N LYS A 260 26.85 -29.12 -36.75
CA LYS A 260 25.54 -28.45 -36.50
C LYS A 260 25.63 -27.67 -35.19
N HIS A 261 25.03 -26.48 -35.13
CA HIS A 261 25.01 -25.70 -33.88
C HIS A 261 24.08 -26.37 -32.87
N LYS A 262 24.56 -26.78 -31.69
CA LYS A 262 23.67 -27.30 -30.64
C LYS A 262 23.29 -26.18 -29.68
N ILE A 263 22.01 -25.82 -29.67
CA ILE A 263 21.49 -24.72 -28.85
C ILE A 263 20.44 -25.27 -27.89
N LYS A 264 20.53 -24.90 -26.61
CA LYS A 264 19.52 -25.27 -25.62
C LYS A 264 18.75 -24.05 -25.13
N MET A 265 17.45 -24.11 -25.28
CA MET A 265 16.51 -23.11 -24.80
C MET A 265 15.71 -23.68 -23.65
N THR A 266 15.86 -23.11 -22.46
CA THR A 266 15.06 -23.48 -21.29
C THR A 266 13.98 -22.42 -21.07
N LEU A 267 12.73 -22.83 -21.11
CA LEU A 267 11.59 -21.94 -20.83
C LEU A 267 11.45 -21.70 -19.32
N ALA A 268 10.99 -20.50 -18.94
CA ALA A 268 10.70 -20.16 -17.54
C ALA A 268 9.51 -20.97 -16.98
N GLU A 269 9.31 -20.89 -15.66
CA GLU A 269 8.19 -21.57 -14.98
C GLU A 269 6.82 -21.07 -15.45
N GLU A 270 6.71 -19.77 -15.73
CA GLU A 270 5.54 -19.15 -16.32
C GLU A 270 5.93 -18.43 -17.61
N VAL A 271 5.40 -18.89 -18.74
CA VAL A 271 5.58 -18.26 -20.05
C VAL A 271 4.21 -17.82 -20.55
N THR A 272 4.01 -16.51 -20.54
CA THR A 272 2.75 -15.82 -20.83
C THR A 272 2.78 -15.18 -22.24
N PHE A 273 1.64 -14.67 -22.73
CA PHE A 273 1.59 -13.85 -23.95
C PHE A 273 2.65 -12.74 -24.00
N PHE A 274 2.99 -12.11 -22.87
CA PHE A 274 4.00 -11.06 -22.83
C PHE A 274 5.38 -11.54 -23.29
N ASN A 275 5.63 -12.84 -23.29
CA ASN A 275 6.90 -13.43 -23.68
C ASN A 275 7.01 -13.71 -25.20
N LYS A 276 5.90 -13.58 -25.95
CA LYS A 276 5.76 -13.89 -27.39
C LYS A 276 6.89 -13.28 -28.21
N GLY A 277 7.10 -11.97 -28.10
CA GLY A 277 8.10 -11.25 -28.89
C GLY A 277 9.56 -11.65 -28.59
N ALA A 278 9.88 -11.93 -27.33
CA ALA A 278 11.23 -12.33 -26.93
C ALA A 278 11.57 -13.73 -27.45
N ILE A 279 10.65 -14.68 -27.30
CA ILE A 279 10.81 -16.06 -27.79
C ILE A 279 10.87 -16.09 -29.31
N LEU A 280 9.96 -15.38 -30.01
CA LEU A 280 9.95 -15.32 -31.47
C LEU A 280 11.27 -14.76 -32.02
N LYS A 281 11.77 -13.65 -31.45
CA LYS A 281 13.03 -13.05 -31.85
C LYS A 281 14.20 -14.03 -31.71
N GLU A 282 14.21 -14.78 -30.61
CA GLU A 282 15.28 -15.74 -30.33
C GLU A 282 15.24 -16.92 -31.31
N LEU A 283 14.06 -17.51 -31.52
CA LEU A 283 13.86 -18.58 -32.50
C LEU A 283 14.22 -18.14 -33.93
N ASP A 284 13.80 -16.94 -34.34
CA ASP A 284 14.12 -16.40 -35.66
C ASP A 284 15.63 -16.11 -35.83
N SER A 285 16.36 -15.89 -34.73
CA SER A 285 17.81 -15.64 -34.72
C SER A 285 18.68 -16.91 -34.79
N LEU A 286 18.07 -18.10 -34.66
CA LEU A 286 18.80 -19.37 -34.74
C LEU A 286 19.42 -19.53 -36.14
N PRO A 287 20.72 -19.88 -36.24
CA PRO A 287 21.36 -20.16 -37.52
C PRO A 287 20.73 -21.35 -38.25
N ILE A 288 20.94 -21.40 -39.56
CA ILE A 288 20.65 -22.58 -40.40
C ILE A 288 21.50 -23.76 -39.88
N ASP A 289 20.98 -24.99 -40.01
CA ASP A 289 21.65 -26.22 -39.56
C ASP A 289 21.91 -26.28 -38.04
N THR A 290 20.89 -25.91 -37.25
CA THR A 290 20.92 -25.94 -35.78
C THR A 290 20.15 -27.14 -35.22
N PHE A 291 20.62 -27.73 -34.14
CA PHE A 291 19.88 -28.65 -33.29
C PHE A 291 19.42 -27.91 -32.04
N LEU A 292 18.12 -27.61 -31.95
CA LEU A 292 17.49 -26.90 -30.84
C LEU A 292 16.94 -27.89 -29.81
N GLU A 293 17.49 -27.87 -28.60
CA GLU A 293 16.94 -28.58 -27.44
C GLU A 293 16.05 -27.61 -26.64
N LEU A 294 14.73 -27.79 -26.70
CA LEU A 294 13.75 -27.00 -25.97
C LEU A 294 13.35 -27.72 -24.68
N ASP A 295 13.87 -27.24 -23.54
CA ASP A 295 13.57 -27.78 -22.22
C ASP A 295 12.40 -27.00 -21.58
N VAL A 296 11.29 -27.70 -21.39
CA VAL A 296 10.05 -27.18 -20.77
C VAL A 296 9.70 -27.91 -19.48
N ARG A 297 10.64 -28.68 -18.89
CA ARG A 297 10.37 -29.46 -17.66
C ARG A 297 10.01 -28.58 -16.45
N GLN A 298 10.52 -27.36 -16.40
CA GLN A 298 10.20 -26.42 -15.32
C GLN A 298 8.97 -25.55 -15.64
N THR A 299 8.45 -25.60 -16.86
CA THR A 299 7.34 -24.76 -17.30
C THR A 299 6.01 -25.31 -16.80
N ARG A 300 5.38 -24.60 -15.87
CA ARG A 300 4.06 -24.93 -15.32
C ARG A 300 2.92 -24.34 -16.14
N TYR A 301 3.13 -23.14 -16.66
CA TYR A 301 2.16 -22.44 -17.48
C TYR A 301 2.82 -21.99 -18.78
N LEU A 302 2.21 -22.39 -19.91
CA LEU A 302 2.61 -21.99 -21.25
C LEU A 302 1.36 -21.48 -21.97
N ASP A 303 1.36 -20.19 -22.29
CA ASP A 303 0.27 -19.53 -22.98
C ASP A 303 0.08 -20.08 -24.41
N HIS A 304 -1.17 -20.11 -24.88
CA HIS A 304 -1.52 -20.61 -26.21
C HIS A 304 -0.80 -19.83 -27.31
N ASP A 305 -0.62 -18.53 -27.13
CA ASP A 305 0.11 -17.68 -28.08
C ASP A 305 1.58 -18.10 -28.25
N ILE A 306 2.20 -18.72 -27.24
CA ILE A 306 3.57 -19.22 -27.32
C ILE A 306 3.60 -20.57 -28.01
N ILE A 307 2.61 -21.42 -27.74
CA ILE A 307 2.46 -22.71 -28.44
C ILE A 307 2.28 -22.47 -29.94
N GLU A 308 1.49 -21.47 -30.32
CA GLU A 308 1.31 -21.06 -31.72
C GLU A 308 2.61 -20.59 -32.37
N ILE A 309 3.45 -19.80 -31.67
CA ILE A 309 4.79 -19.47 -32.21
C ILE A 309 5.61 -20.73 -32.45
N LEU A 310 5.62 -21.67 -31.51
CA LEU A 310 6.42 -22.88 -31.65
C LEU A 310 5.93 -23.73 -32.84
N GLU A 311 4.62 -23.78 -33.04
CA GLU A 311 3.99 -24.40 -34.22
C GLU A 311 4.47 -23.74 -35.51
N ASP A 312 4.34 -22.41 -35.63
CA ASP A 312 4.77 -21.65 -36.80
C ASP A 312 6.28 -21.78 -37.04
N PHE A 313 7.06 -21.78 -35.96
CA PHE A 313 8.51 -21.98 -36.03
C PHE A 313 8.87 -23.38 -36.50
N ALA A 314 8.09 -24.42 -36.18
CA ALA A 314 8.33 -25.79 -36.64
C ALA A 314 8.33 -25.89 -38.17
N PHE A 315 7.46 -25.13 -38.85
CA PHE A 315 7.44 -25.05 -40.31
C PHE A 315 8.69 -24.34 -40.84
N LYS A 316 9.06 -23.19 -40.27
CA LYS A 316 10.29 -22.45 -40.63
C LYS A 316 11.56 -23.26 -40.37
N ALA A 317 11.57 -24.06 -39.30
CA ALA A 317 12.70 -24.88 -38.90
C ALA A 317 13.02 -25.94 -39.96
N LYS A 318 12.00 -26.55 -40.58
CA LYS A 318 12.18 -27.51 -41.68
C LYS A 318 12.86 -26.88 -42.89
N GLU A 319 12.52 -25.64 -43.25
CA GLU A 319 13.17 -24.92 -44.36
C GLU A 319 14.62 -24.52 -44.05
N ARG A 320 14.94 -24.30 -42.77
CA ARG A 320 16.28 -23.91 -42.29
C ARG A 320 17.13 -25.09 -41.82
N SER A 321 16.70 -26.33 -42.05
CA SER A 321 17.37 -27.55 -41.58
C SER A 321 17.62 -27.56 -40.05
N ILE A 322 16.71 -26.95 -39.29
CA ILE A 322 16.76 -26.90 -37.83
C ILE A 322 15.97 -28.09 -37.28
N ASP A 323 16.64 -28.93 -36.50
CA ASP A 323 16.02 -30.05 -35.77
C ASP A 323 15.62 -29.59 -34.38
N ILE A 324 14.38 -29.87 -33.95
CA ILE A 324 13.86 -29.46 -32.64
C ILE A 324 13.61 -30.69 -31.76
N LYS A 325 14.21 -30.70 -30.57
CA LYS A 325 13.97 -31.71 -29.53
C LYS A 325 13.29 -31.07 -28.33
N ILE A 326 12.06 -31.46 -28.05
CA ILE A 326 11.35 -31.01 -26.84
C ILE A 326 11.63 -31.99 -25.70
N ILE A 327 12.03 -31.46 -24.55
CA ILE A 327 12.16 -32.19 -23.30
C ILE A 327 11.08 -31.68 -22.34
N SER A 328 10.13 -32.53 -21.98
CA SER A 328 9.04 -32.20 -21.06
C SER A 328 8.82 -33.32 -20.04
N GLU A 329 8.03 -33.04 -18.99
CA GLU A 329 7.54 -34.09 -18.10
C GLU A 329 6.64 -35.13 -18.81
N ARG A 330 6.10 -34.79 -19.99
CA ARG A 330 5.25 -35.67 -20.80
C ARG A 330 6.05 -36.65 -21.64
N GLY A 331 7.37 -36.49 -21.70
CA GLY A 331 8.28 -37.25 -22.54
C GLY A 331 9.18 -36.35 -23.38
N VAL A 332 10.11 -37.00 -24.09
CA VAL A 332 11.04 -36.37 -25.02
C VAL A 332 10.58 -36.71 -26.43
N VAL A 333 10.39 -35.69 -27.27
CA VAL A 333 9.93 -35.84 -28.66
C VAL A 333 10.85 -35.03 -29.57
N GLU A 334 11.30 -35.65 -30.65
CA GLU A 334 12.10 -35.02 -31.70
C GLU A 334 11.20 -34.70 -32.89
N ASN A 335 11.30 -33.47 -33.39
CA ASN A 335 10.53 -32.90 -34.50
C ASN A 335 9.03 -33.24 -34.42
N PRO A 336 8.31 -32.83 -33.36
CA PRO A 336 6.89 -33.13 -33.23
C PRO A 336 6.09 -32.57 -34.40
N ASP A 337 5.10 -33.34 -34.86
CA ASP A 337 4.22 -32.93 -35.96
C ASP A 337 3.37 -31.70 -35.61
N SER A 338 2.99 -31.55 -34.34
CA SER A 338 2.30 -30.38 -33.81
C SER A 338 2.64 -30.14 -32.33
N PHE A 339 3.12 -28.93 -32.02
CA PHE A 339 3.26 -28.41 -30.66
C PHE A 339 1.89 -28.20 -30.02
N ILE A 340 0.87 -27.81 -30.78
CA ILE A 340 -0.50 -27.64 -30.27
C ILE A 340 -1.03 -28.98 -29.73
N GLU A 341 -0.91 -30.07 -30.49
CA GLU A 341 -1.35 -31.39 -30.02
C GLU A 341 -0.52 -31.88 -28.84
N PHE A 342 0.80 -31.69 -28.89
CA PHE A 342 1.70 -32.05 -27.80
C PHE A 342 1.33 -31.38 -26.47
N PHE A 343 0.96 -30.09 -26.51
CA PHE A 343 0.58 -29.32 -25.33
C PHE A 343 -0.90 -29.45 -24.92
N LYS A 344 -1.82 -29.85 -25.82
CA LYS A 344 -3.24 -30.12 -25.52
C LYS A 344 -3.49 -31.39 -24.68
N LEU A 345 -2.66 -32.42 -24.85
CA LEU A 345 -2.85 -33.69 -24.14
C LEU A 345 -2.61 -33.51 -22.63
N ARG A 346 -3.57 -33.91 -21.78
CA ARG A 346 -3.38 -33.92 -20.32
C ARG A 346 -2.09 -34.68 -19.98
N PRO A 347 -1.29 -34.24 -18.99
CA PRO A 347 -0.14 -35.00 -18.53
C PRO A 347 -0.61 -36.42 -18.16
N LYS A 348 0.07 -37.46 -18.66
CA LYS A 348 -0.08 -38.80 -18.09
C LYS A 348 0.35 -38.67 -16.62
N LYS A 349 -0.60 -38.83 -15.69
CA LYS A 349 -0.26 -38.97 -14.28
C LYS A 349 0.78 -40.10 -14.19
N SER A 350 1.96 -39.80 -13.66
CA SER A 350 2.90 -40.84 -13.26
C SER A 350 2.17 -41.73 -12.27
N ALA A 351 2.13 -43.04 -12.57
CA ALA A 351 1.59 -44.05 -11.68
C ALA A 351 2.48 -44.23 -10.45
#